data_AF-A0A930QBN5-F1
#
_entry.id   AF-A0A930QBN5-F1
#
_cell.length_a   1.000
_cell.length_b   1.000
_cell.length_c   1.000
_cell.angle_alpha   90.00
_cell.angle_beta   90.00
_cell.angle_gamma   90.00
#
_symmetry.space_group_name_H-M   'P 1'
#
loop_
_entity.id
_entity.type
_entity.pdbx_description
1 polymer ?
#
loop_
_entity_poly.entity_id
_entity_poly.type
_entity_poly.pdbx_seq_one_letter_code
_entity_poly.pdbx_strand_id
1 'polypeptide(L)'
;FGAAAQSGAGGLGARLQFSDIRMTEASCQRFAAMELDTYIGEIKFENTISRISAAANPRQIERVPAGAEFDFRLVYNIEDEGDLAEDLQILADGIRLLQMDYLGGHGSRGYGRVLLRDFHVKHFTIHAENAMPQERLQGIAELLQKGGGSM
;
A
#
# COMPACT_ATOMS: atom_id res chain seq x y z
N PHE A 1 -1.17 1.49 14.83
CA PHE A 1 -2.43 0.77 14.55
C PHE A 1 -3.25 0.66 15.84
N GLY A 2 -4.56 0.47 15.75
CA GLY A 2 -5.40 0.28 16.94
C GLY A 2 -5.19 -1.11 17.58
N ALA A 3 -5.63 -1.26 18.84
CA ALA A 3 -5.56 -2.52 19.56
C ALA A 3 -6.94 -2.87 20.14
N ALA A 4 -7.48 -4.01 19.73
CA ALA A 4 -8.70 -4.55 20.31
C ALA A 4 -8.42 -5.08 21.72
N ALA A 5 -9.30 -4.77 22.67
CA ALA A 5 -9.19 -5.31 24.02
C ALA A 5 -9.73 -6.75 24.07
N GLN A 6 -9.07 -7.61 24.86
CA GLN A 6 -9.53 -8.98 25.07
C GLN A 6 -10.70 -9.08 26.08
N SER A 7 -10.91 -8.06 26.92
CA SER A 7 -12.03 -7.99 27.87
C SER A 7 -12.07 -6.65 28.61
N GLY A 8 -13.25 -6.03 28.75
CA GLY A 8 -13.63 -5.03 29.78
C GLY A 8 -12.89 -3.68 29.83
N ALA A 9 -11.61 -3.63 29.49
CA ALA A 9 -10.85 -2.41 29.25
C ALA A 9 -11.19 -1.89 27.84
N GLY A 10 -11.31 -0.57 27.67
CA GLY A 10 -11.51 0.03 26.36
C GLY A 10 -10.36 -0.29 25.41
N GLY A 11 -10.66 -0.65 24.16
CA GLY A 11 -9.64 -0.79 23.12
C GLY A 11 -8.97 0.54 22.80
N LEU A 12 -7.75 0.48 22.24
CA LEU A 12 -7.05 1.66 21.76
C LEU A 12 -7.45 1.93 20.30
N GLY A 13 -7.97 3.13 20.05
CA GLY A 13 -8.30 3.61 18.72
C GLY A 13 -7.07 3.68 17.81
N ALA A 14 -7.25 3.45 16.51
CA ALA A 14 -6.18 3.65 15.54
C ALA A 14 -6.11 5.13 15.15
N ARG A 15 -4.90 5.71 15.17
CA ARG A 15 -4.65 7.05 14.58
C ARG A 15 -4.57 7.03 13.05
N LEU A 16 -4.27 5.87 12.46
CA LEU A 16 -4.17 5.67 11.01
C LEU A 16 -5.43 5.03 10.45
N GLN A 17 -5.97 5.61 9.38
CA GLN A 17 -7.13 5.10 8.64
C GLN A 17 -6.75 4.88 7.17
N PHE A 18 -6.66 3.62 6.76
CA PHE A 18 -6.37 3.23 5.39
C PHE A 18 -7.67 3.13 4.59
N SER A 19 -7.71 3.77 3.42
CA SER A 19 -8.84 3.66 2.50
C SER A 19 -8.66 2.49 1.55
N ASP A 20 -9.76 1.96 1.02
CA ASP A 20 -9.73 1.09 -0.15
C ASP A 20 -8.99 1.79 -1.29
N ILE A 21 -8.06 1.06 -1.91
CA ILE A 21 -7.21 1.58 -2.98
C ILE A 21 -7.85 1.20 -4.32
N ARG A 22 -8.21 2.21 -5.13
CA ARG A 22 -8.85 2.02 -6.43
C ARG A 22 -7.83 2.17 -7.55
N MET A 23 -7.97 1.39 -8.62
CA MET A 23 -7.10 1.51 -9.79
C MET A 23 -7.33 2.89 -10.44
N THR A 24 -6.26 3.54 -10.88
CA THR A 24 -6.37 4.84 -11.54
C THR A 24 -7.14 4.72 -12.85
N GLU A 25 -7.82 5.80 -13.25
CA GLU A 25 -8.54 5.82 -14.53
C GLU A 25 -7.59 5.56 -15.71
N ALA A 26 -6.38 6.11 -15.66
CA ALA A 26 -5.35 5.89 -16.68
C ALA A 26 -4.95 4.40 -16.79
N SER A 27 -4.79 3.69 -15.66
CA SER A 27 -4.53 2.25 -15.68
C SER A 27 -5.73 1.45 -16.20
N CYS A 28 -6.95 1.78 -15.78
CA CYS A 28 -8.17 1.15 -16.29
C CYS A 28 -8.29 1.28 -17.81
N GLN A 29 -8.12 2.50 -18.35
CA GLN A 29 -8.19 2.76 -19.79
C GLN A 29 -7.09 2.00 -20.55
N ARG A 30 -5.86 1.99 -20.01
CA ARG A 30 -4.73 1.29 -20.62
C ARG A 30 -4.97 -0.22 -20.71
N PHE A 31 -5.45 -0.85 -19.64
CA PHE A 31 -5.69 -2.30 -19.64
C PHE A 31 -6.95 -2.69 -20.39
N ALA A 32 -7.99 -1.86 -20.39
CA ALA A 32 -9.18 -2.09 -21.21
C ALA A 32 -8.88 -2.04 -22.73
N ALA A 33 -7.80 -1.35 -23.13
CA ALA A 33 -7.33 -1.30 -24.52
C ALA A 33 -6.34 -2.43 -24.89
N MET A 34 -6.02 -3.33 -23.95
CA MET A 34 -5.14 -4.48 -24.16
C MET A 34 -5.95 -5.77 -24.28
N GLU A 35 -5.44 -6.73 -25.05
CA GLU A 35 -5.97 -8.09 -25.07
C GLU A 35 -5.44 -8.86 -23.84
N LEU A 36 -6.22 -8.84 -22.76
CA LEU A 36 -5.93 -9.52 -21.50
C LEU A 36 -6.77 -10.80 -21.35
N ASP A 37 -6.32 -11.72 -20.51
CA ASP A 37 -7.02 -13.00 -20.29
C ASP A 37 -8.38 -12.81 -19.57
N THR A 38 -8.50 -11.76 -18.74
CA THR A 38 -9.75 -11.35 -18.09
C THR A 38 -9.98 -9.84 -18.31
N TYR A 39 -11.06 -9.27 -17.75
CA TYR A 39 -11.46 -7.88 -18.02
C TYR A 39 -10.32 -6.86 -17.82
N ILE A 40 -9.55 -6.98 -16.73
CA ILE A 40 -8.37 -6.14 -16.43
C ILE A 40 -7.26 -6.95 -15.75
N GLY A 41 -7.32 -8.28 -15.86
CA GLY A 41 -6.44 -9.24 -15.19
C GLY A 41 -5.73 -10.14 -16.19
N GLU A 42 -4.63 -10.76 -15.75
CA GLU A 42 -3.91 -11.76 -16.53
C GLU A 42 -3.89 -13.11 -15.79
N ILE A 43 -3.92 -14.20 -16.53
CA ILE A 43 -3.84 -15.55 -15.99
C ILE A 43 -2.39 -16.01 -16.04
N LYS A 44 -1.76 -16.11 -14.86
CA LYS A 44 -0.45 -16.72 -14.74
C LYS A 44 -0.58 -18.22 -14.52
N PHE A 45 -0.02 -18.99 -15.46
CA PHE A 45 0.14 -20.42 -15.33
C PHE A 45 1.33 -20.73 -14.42
N GLU A 46 1.13 -21.62 -13.46
CA GLU A 46 2.17 -22.20 -12.62
C GLU A 46 2.09 -23.72 -12.65
N ASN A 47 3.16 -24.40 -12.25
CA ASN A 47 3.20 -25.84 -12.22
C ASN A 47 3.98 -26.33 -11.00
N THR A 48 3.56 -27.45 -10.43
CA THR A 48 4.37 -28.20 -9.46
C THR A 48 4.84 -29.49 -10.12
N ILE A 49 6.15 -29.73 -10.08
CA ILE A 49 6.75 -30.97 -10.61
C ILE A 49 7.07 -31.92 -9.46
N SER A 50 6.56 -33.15 -9.54
CA SER A 50 6.93 -34.23 -8.63
C SER A 50 8.42 -34.56 -8.76
N ARG A 51 9.16 -34.53 -7.64
CA ARG A 51 10.59 -34.87 -7.64
C ARG A 51 10.87 -36.37 -7.83
N ILE A 52 9.85 -37.22 -7.70
CA ILE A 52 9.97 -38.67 -7.83
C ILE A 52 9.55 -39.12 -9.23
N SER A 53 8.37 -38.70 -9.68
CA SER A 53 7.75 -39.16 -10.93
C SER A 53 7.91 -38.20 -12.11
N ALA A 54 8.50 -37.02 -11.90
CA ALA A 54 8.57 -35.93 -12.87
C ALA A 54 7.19 -35.46 -13.41
N ALA A 55 6.09 -35.91 -12.80
CA ALA A 55 4.74 -35.53 -13.20
C ALA A 55 4.46 -34.05 -12.91
N ALA A 56 3.79 -33.40 -13.85
CA ALA A 56 3.34 -32.02 -13.78
C ALA A 56 1.92 -31.90 -13.20
N ASN A 57 1.69 -30.90 -12.36
CA ASN A 57 0.38 -30.48 -11.89
C ASN A 57 0.19 -28.96 -12.14
N PRO A 58 -0.29 -28.56 -13.33
CA PRO A 58 -0.46 -27.17 -13.70
C PRO A 58 -1.65 -26.54 -12.98
N ARG A 59 -1.55 -25.24 -12.71
CA ARG A 59 -2.61 -24.42 -12.12
C ARG A 59 -2.61 -23.03 -12.72
N GLN A 60 -3.76 -22.39 -12.70
CA GLN A 60 -3.97 -21.03 -13.19
C GLN A 60 -4.26 -20.12 -12.00
N ILE A 61 -3.69 -18.92 -12.02
CA ILE A 61 -3.91 -17.89 -11.00
C ILE A 61 -4.11 -16.56 -11.71
N GLU A 62 -5.27 -15.95 -11.51
CA GLU A 62 -5.51 -14.57 -11.95
C GLU A 62 -4.70 -13.59 -11.11
N ARG A 63 -4.12 -12.58 -11.76
CA ARG A 63 -3.42 -11.48 -11.07
C ARG A 63 -3.63 -10.16 -11.81
N VAL A 64 -3.43 -9.08 -11.07
CA VAL A 64 -3.34 -7.74 -11.66
C VAL A 64 -2.07 -7.65 -12.52
N PRO A 65 -2.14 -7.16 -13.77
CA PRO A 65 -0.97 -6.98 -14.63
C PRO A 65 0.06 -6.05 -13.99
N ALA A 66 1.34 -6.34 -14.23
CA ALA A 66 2.42 -5.49 -13.73
C ALA A 66 2.33 -4.07 -14.32
N GLY A 67 2.64 -3.06 -13.50
CA GLY A 67 2.54 -1.66 -13.88
C GLY A 67 1.14 -1.06 -13.72
N ALA A 68 0.16 -1.80 -13.17
CA ALA A 68 -1.08 -1.23 -12.70
C ALA A 68 -0.84 -0.22 -11.57
N GLU A 69 -1.46 0.95 -11.67
CA GLU A 69 -1.34 2.04 -10.71
C GLU A 69 -2.66 2.22 -9.96
N PHE A 70 -2.56 2.58 -8.69
CA PHE A 70 -3.70 2.69 -7.79
C PHE A 70 -3.60 3.92 -6.90
N ASP A 71 -4.74 4.54 -6.59
CA ASP A 71 -4.85 5.73 -5.76
C ASP A 71 -4.84 5.37 -4.27
N PHE A 72 -3.66 5.48 -3.65
CA PHE A 72 -3.47 5.26 -2.21
C PHE A 72 -3.89 6.48 -1.38
N ARG A 73 -4.71 6.26 -0.35
CA ARG A 73 -5.14 7.30 0.60
C ARG A 73 -5.09 6.80 2.04
N LEU A 74 -4.50 7.63 2.90
CA LEU A 74 -4.31 7.39 4.32
C LEU A 74 -4.59 8.68 5.09
N VAL A 75 -5.33 8.56 6.19
CA VAL A 75 -5.56 9.67 7.13
C VAL A 75 -4.86 9.36 8.45
N TYR A 76 -4.13 10.33 8.99
CA TYR A 76 -3.57 10.30 10.33
C TYR A 76 -4.31 11.32 11.21
N ASN A 77 -4.86 10.86 12.34
CA ASN A 77 -5.47 11.71 13.34
C ASN A 77 -4.42 12.17 14.35
N ILE A 78 -4.19 13.48 14.41
CA ILE A 78 -3.30 14.10 15.40
C ILE A 78 -4.07 14.21 16.73
N GLU A 79 -3.84 13.26 17.62
CA GLU A 79 -4.38 13.28 19.00
C GLU A 79 -3.44 14.01 19.96
N ASP A 80 -2.12 13.86 19.75
CA ASP A 80 -1.05 14.57 20.46
C ASP A 80 0.02 14.98 19.43
N GLU A 81 0.46 16.24 19.47
CA GLU A 81 1.53 16.73 18.60
C GLU A 81 2.91 16.15 18.96
N GLY A 82 3.10 15.70 20.21
CA GLY A 82 4.34 15.08 20.67
C GLY A 82 4.65 13.75 19.98
N ASP A 83 3.61 12.99 19.62
CA ASP A 83 3.74 11.67 19.00
C ASP A 83 3.89 11.73 17.47
N LEU A 84 3.49 12.85 16.85
CA LEU A 84 3.35 12.96 15.40
C LEU A 84 4.65 12.63 14.64
N ALA A 85 5.80 13.10 15.14
CA ALA A 85 7.08 12.88 14.46
C ALA A 85 7.48 11.40 14.49
N GLU A 86 7.32 10.73 15.64
CA GLU A 86 7.64 9.31 15.80
C GLU A 86 6.69 8.43 14.98
N ASP A 87 5.38 8.70 15.07
CA ASP A 87 4.35 7.96 14.33
C ASP A 87 4.57 8.04 12.80
N LEU A 88 4.93 9.21 12.28
CA LEU A 88 5.22 9.39 10.85
C LEU A 88 6.53 8.73 10.41
N GLN A 89 7.54 8.69 11.28
CA GLN A 89 8.76 7.93 11.01
C GLN A 89 8.46 6.42 10.92
N ILE A 90 7.69 5.89 11.87
CA ILE A 90 7.24 4.48 11.85
C ILE A 90 6.43 4.18 10.58
N LEU A 91 5.54 5.10 10.17
CA LEU A 91 4.79 4.96 8.94
C LEU A 91 5.70 4.91 7.70
N ALA A 92 6.69 5.81 7.62
CA ALA A 92 7.65 5.85 6.52
C ALA A 92 8.48 4.55 6.44
N ASP A 93 8.94 4.03 7.59
CA ASP A 93 9.66 2.77 7.66
C ASP A 93 8.77 1.59 7.27
N GLY A 94 7.50 1.59 7.69
CA GLY A 94 6.52 0.59 7.26
C GLY A 94 6.28 0.60 5.75
N ILE A 95 6.16 1.77 5.14
CA ILE A 95 6.05 1.94 3.67
C ILE A 95 7.31 1.38 2.99
N ARG A 96 8.50 1.71 3.52
CA ARG A 96 9.78 1.19 3.00
C ARG A 96 9.83 -0.33 3.06
N LEU A 97 9.47 -0.91 4.20
CA LEU A 97 9.45 -2.36 4.40
C LEU A 97 8.49 -3.06 3.42
N LEU A 98 7.30 -2.51 3.21
CA LEU A 98 6.33 -3.07 2.26
C LEU A 98 6.89 -3.18 0.84
N GLN A 99 7.68 -2.21 0.40
CA GLN A 99 8.30 -2.21 -0.93
C GLN A 99 9.50 -3.15 -1.04
N MET A 100 10.17 -3.43 0.08
CA MET A 100 11.19 -4.47 0.15
C MET A 100 10.55 -5.88 0.18
N ASP A 101 9.29 -5.96 0.59
CA ASP A 101 8.49 -7.18 0.66
C ASP A 101 7.44 -7.24 -0.47
N TYR A 102 6.32 -7.92 -0.23
CA TYR A 102 5.21 -8.04 -1.17
C TYR A 102 3.85 -7.90 -0.49
N LEU A 103 2.86 -7.47 -1.27
CA LEU A 103 1.47 -7.43 -0.89
C LEU A 103 0.71 -8.67 -1.41
N GLY A 104 -0.05 -9.32 -0.53
CA GLY A 104 -0.90 -10.44 -0.89
C GLY A 104 -0.17 -11.78 -1.01
N GLY A 105 -0.67 -12.67 -1.87
CA GLY A 105 -0.18 -14.04 -1.99
C GLY A 105 1.00 -14.23 -2.94
N HIS A 106 1.72 -15.35 -2.76
CA HIS A 106 2.73 -15.85 -3.70
C HIS A 106 3.96 -14.97 -3.94
N GLY A 107 4.31 -14.05 -3.03
CA GLY A 107 5.46 -13.16 -3.26
C GLY A 107 6.82 -13.83 -3.30
N SER A 108 7.00 -14.98 -2.64
CA SER A 108 8.20 -15.82 -2.81
C SER A 108 8.37 -16.35 -4.25
N ARG A 109 7.31 -16.28 -5.07
CA ARG A 109 7.31 -16.61 -6.50
C ARG A 109 7.27 -15.34 -7.39
N GLY A 110 7.50 -14.16 -6.81
CA GLY A 110 7.59 -12.89 -7.52
C GLY A 110 6.28 -12.11 -7.67
N TYR A 111 5.22 -12.45 -6.93
CA TYR A 111 3.96 -11.70 -6.93
C TYR A 111 4.01 -10.52 -5.96
N GLY A 112 3.11 -9.55 -6.13
CA GLY A 112 2.81 -8.56 -5.11
C GLY A 112 3.90 -7.51 -4.85
N ARG A 113 4.89 -7.36 -5.73
CA ARG A 113 5.87 -6.27 -5.62
C ARG A 113 5.17 -4.94 -5.93
N VAL A 114 5.33 -3.98 -5.02
CA VAL A 114 4.67 -2.68 -5.10
C VAL A 114 5.69 -1.54 -4.93
N LEU A 115 5.38 -0.41 -5.54
CA LEU A 115 6.10 0.86 -5.41
C LEU A 115 5.09 1.92 -4.98
N LEU A 116 5.37 2.65 -3.90
CA LEU A 116 4.61 3.79 -3.44
C LEU A 116 5.42 5.04 -3.71
N ARG A 117 4.84 5.97 -4.47
CA ARG A 117 5.50 7.21 -4.91
C ARG A 117 4.51 8.35 -4.97
N ASP A 118 5.03 9.55 -5.24
CA ASP A 118 4.24 10.75 -5.50
C ASP A 118 3.35 11.11 -4.30
N PHE A 119 3.94 11.09 -3.09
CA PHE A 119 3.23 11.41 -1.85
C PHE A 119 2.84 12.88 -1.79
N HIS A 120 1.55 13.13 -1.51
CA HIS A 120 1.01 14.45 -1.25
C HIS A 120 0.37 14.50 0.14
N VAL A 121 0.80 15.44 0.97
CA VAL A 121 0.33 15.60 2.35
C VAL A 121 -0.50 16.88 2.46
N LYS A 122 -1.67 16.77 3.08
CA LYS A 122 -2.55 17.90 3.40
C LYS A 122 -2.92 17.84 4.86
N HIS A 123 -3.01 19.00 5.50
CA HIS A 123 -3.53 19.15 6.85
C HIS A 123 -4.87 19.87 6.79
N PHE A 124 -5.86 19.38 7.54
CA PHE A 124 -7.18 19.98 7.63
C PHE A 124 -7.65 19.99 9.09
N THR A 125 -8.36 21.04 9.47
CA THR A 125 -8.99 21.21 10.78
C THR A 125 -10.24 22.07 10.64
N ILE A 126 -11.16 21.97 11.59
CA ILE A 126 -12.46 22.65 11.53
C ILE A 126 -12.35 24.14 11.90
N HIS A 127 -11.40 24.51 12.77
CA HIS A 127 -11.39 25.84 13.41
C HIS A 127 -10.16 26.71 13.12
N ALA A 128 -9.16 26.22 12.37
CA ALA A 128 -7.94 26.97 12.10
C ALA A 128 -7.41 26.72 10.68
N GLU A 129 -7.57 27.69 9.79
CA GLU A 129 -6.93 27.62 8.47
C GLU A 129 -5.40 27.66 8.62
N ASN A 130 -4.69 26.81 7.87
CA ASN A 130 -3.22 26.75 7.84
C ASN A 130 -2.52 26.48 9.18
N ALA A 131 -3.13 25.71 10.10
CA ALA A 131 -2.50 25.40 11.39
C ALA A 131 -1.16 24.64 11.28
N MET A 132 -0.85 24.05 10.11
CA MET A 132 0.44 23.43 9.84
C MET A 132 1.17 24.17 8.70
N PRO A 133 2.41 24.67 8.91
CA PRO A 133 3.19 25.33 7.88
C PRO A 133 3.48 24.41 6.68
N GLN A 134 3.52 25.00 5.48
CA GLN A 134 3.77 24.26 4.23
C GLN A 134 5.12 23.52 4.25
N GLU A 135 6.13 24.09 4.89
CA GLU A 135 7.45 23.47 5.07
C GLU A 135 7.36 22.16 5.87
N ARG A 136 6.56 22.13 6.95
CA ARG A 136 6.33 20.92 7.74
C ARG A 136 5.63 19.84 6.91
N LEU A 137 4.62 20.23 6.11
CA LEU A 137 3.91 19.32 5.21
C LEU A 137 4.83 18.73 4.13
N GLN A 138 5.70 19.56 3.55
CA GLN A 138 6.71 19.12 2.59
C GLN A 138 7.71 18.16 3.24
N GLY A 139 8.20 18.47 4.45
CA GLY A 139 9.08 17.57 5.19
C GLY A 139 8.45 16.19 5.45
N ILE A 140 7.15 16.14 5.76
CA ILE A 140 6.43 14.86 5.91
C ILE A 140 6.31 14.14 4.56
N ALA A 141 5.97 14.85 3.48
CA ALA A 141 5.89 14.25 2.15
C ALA A 141 7.25 13.67 1.70
N GLU A 142 8.34 14.39 1.95
CA GLU A 142 9.71 13.94 1.67
C GLU A 142 10.11 12.73 2.52
N LEU A 143 9.74 12.72 3.80
CA LEU A 143 9.97 11.58 4.69
C LEU A 143 9.29 10.32 4.15
N LEU A 144 8.02 10.42 3.77
CA LEU A 144 7.27 9.31 3.17
C LEU A 144 7.85 8.91 1.81
N GLN A 145 8.31 9.88 1.00
CA GLN A 145 8.94 9.62 -0.29
C GLN A 145 10.29 8.90 -0.17
N LYS A 146 11.09 9.18 0.87
CA LYS A 146 12.32 8.42 1.18
C LYS A 146 12.02 6.99 1.61
N GLY A 147 10.90 6.80 2.31
CA GLY A 147 10.33 5.47 2.53
C GLY A 147 9.91 4.82 1.21
N GLY A 148 9.32 5.61 0.31
CA GLY A 148 8.80 5.29 -1.02
C GLY A 148 9.84 4.99 -2.11
N GLY A 149 11.09 5.42 -1.99
CA GLY A 149 12.04 5.34 -3.09
C GLY A 149 13.49 5.14 -2.66
N SER A 150 13.99 3.92 -2.87
CA SER A 150 15.39 3.65 -3.24
C SER A 150 15.56 2.13 -3.45
N MET A 151 15.22 1.64 -4.64
CA MET A 151 16.03 0.71 -5.46
C MET A 151 15.53 0.74 -6.90
#